data_AF-A0A3G9E5J1-F1
#
_entry.id   AF-A0A3G9E5J1-F1
#
_cell.length_a   1.000
_cell.length_b   1.000
_cell.length_c   1.000
_cell.angle_alpha   90.00
_cell.angle_beta   90.00
_cell.angle_gamma   90.00
#
_symmetry.space_group_name_H-M   'P 1'
#
loop_
_entity.id
_entity.type
_entity.pdbx_description
1 polymer ?
#
loop_
_entity_poly.entity_id
_entity_poly.type
_entity_poly.pdbx_seq_one_letter_code
_entity_poly.pdbx_strand_id
1 'polypeptide(L)'
;MENKKQIIEIADIFRDKKHDFLTENTLCAVQQKAMEDIIACRTSELGGHTLSCNHCGHKVQSYNSCRNRNCPKCQYIKRMQWVPSAKKFFVPVKVLSTVFRGILCRLLQESVFRKEIKLPDDTPDFQTIKAKCYAKKWVVYAEKPFASPDNLVRYLGNYTHRVAISNHRMVGYKDDKVTFSYRDNKAGGARKTMTLETMEFIRRFMQHVLPCGFSKIRYFGFMAICKRKTKLNLCYSLLPTPTYFSRLTGLLAMEVLQIISGKDPIICAKCKKGKLMVSPACNVLHMEPG
;
A
#
# COMPACT_ATOMS: atom_id res chain seq x y z
N MET A 1 -5.05 -9.93 -11.78
CA MET A 1 -6.41 -9.33 -11.79
C MET A 1 -6.36 -8.12 -12.72
N GLU A 2 -7.45 -7.73 -13.38
CA GLU A 2 -7.48 -6.59 -14.31
C GLU A 2 -8.16 -5.38 -13.65
N ASN A 3 -7.72 -4.16 -14.00
CA ASN A 3 -8.37 -2.92 -13.55
C ASN A 3 -9.65 -2.65 -14.37
N LYS A 4 -10.60 -3.59 -14.33
CA LYS A 4 -11.88 -3.48 -15.02
C LYS A 4 -12.81 -2.60 -14.19
N LYS A 5 -13.53 -1.67 -14.83
CA LYS A 5 -14.58 -0.87 -14.17
C LYS A 5 -15.55 -1.82 -13.47
N GLN A 6 -15.77 -1.61 -12.18
CA GLN A 6 -16.73 -2.40 -11.42
C GLN A 6 -18.14 -1.81 -11.62
N ILE A 7 -19.17 -2.64 -11.42
CA ILE A 7 -20.57 -2.20 -11.55
C ILE A 7 -20.87 -1.11 -10.53
N ILE A 8 -20.33 -1.24 -9.32
CA ILE A 8 -20.45 -0.27 -8.24
C ILE A 8 -19.05 0.13 -7.80
N GLU A 9 -18.76 1.43 -7.83
CA GLU A 9 -17.51 1.97 -7.33
C GLU A 9 -17.76 2.87 -6.12
N ILE A 10 -16.78 2.94 -5.23
CA ILE A 10 -16.84 3.83 -4.05
C ILE A 10 -16.99 5.30 -4.47
N ALA A 11 -16.45 5.65 -5.65
CA ALA A 11 -16.63 6.97 -6.24
C ALA A 11 -18.11 7.30 -6.52
N ASP A 12 -18.93 6.31 -6.88
CA ASP A 12 -20.34 6.52 -7.17
C ASP A 12 -21.12 6.76 -5.87
N ILE A 13 -20.82 5.99 -4.82
CA ILE A 13 -21.39 6.17 -3.48
C ILE A 13 -21.04 7.57 -2.94
N PHE A 14 -19.78 8.00 -3.08
CA PHE A 14 -19.37 9.33 -2.62
C PHE A 14 -20.01 10.44 -3.44
N ARG A 15 -20.15 10.26 -4.77
CA ARG A 15 -20.80 11.26 -5.62
C ARG A 15 -22.25 11.48 -5.23
N ASP A 16 -22.96 10.39 -4.90
CA ASP A 16 -24.37 10.42 -4.51
C ASP A 16 -24.59 11.11 -3.15
N LYS A 17 -23.75 10.81 -2.15
CA LYS A 17 -23.98 11.24 -0.76
C LYS A 17 -23.02 12.32 -0.22
N LYS A 18 -22.13 12.89 -1.06
CA LYS A 18 -21.14 13.90 -0.63
C LYS A 18 -21.83 15.06 0.09
N HIS A 19 -22.90 15.61 -0.48
CA HIS A 19 -23.55 16.81 0.06
C HIS A 19 -24.15 16.53 1.44
N ASP A 20 -25.05 15.55 1.53
CA ASP A 20 -25.69 15.11 2.78
C ASP A 20 -24.64 14.82 3.86
N PHE A 21 -23.57 14.09 3.49
CA PHE A 21 -22.53 13.71 4.43
C PHE A 21 -21.78 14.91 5.02
N LEU A 22 -21.49 15.93 4.20
CA LEU A 22 -20.78 17.13 4.64
C LEU A 22 -21.66 18.09 5.45
N THR A 23 -22.99 18.01 5.31
CA THR A 23 -23.94 18.75 6.15
C THR A 23 -23.97 18.20 7.57
N GLU A 24 -23.89 16.88 7.72
CA GLU A 24 -23.97 16.19 9.02
C GLU A 24 -22.60 15.97 9.69
N ASN A 25 -21.50 16.02 8.93
CA ASN A 25 -20.17 15.64 9.42
C ASN A 25 -19.09 16.61 8.94
N THR A 26 -18.19 16.97 9.85
CA THR A 26 -17.01 17.78 9.52
C THR A 26 -15.82 16.89 9.16
N LEU A 27 -15.32 17.03 7.91
CA LEU A 27 -14.08 16.39 7.46
C LEU A 27 -12.93 17.41 7.46
N CYS A 28 -11.72 16.98 7.84
CA CYS A 28 -10.53 17.81 7.66
C CYS A 28 -10.18 17.97 6.17
N ALA A 29 -9.38 18.99 5.82
CA ALA A 29 -9.01 19.28 4.43
C ALA A 29 -8.41 18.06 3.68
N VAL A 30 -7.62 17.23 4.35
CA VAL A 30 -7.03 16.01 3.76
C VAL A 30 -8.11 14.97 3.43
N GLN A 31 -9.14 14.85 4.28
CA GLN A 31 -10.26 13.93 4.07
C GLN A 31 -11.18 14.42 2.95
N GLN A 32 -11.51 15.72 2.95
CA GLN A 32 -12.30 16.34 1.88
C GLN A 32 -11.61 16.16 0.52
N LYS A 33 -10.32 16.52 0.44
CA LYS A 33 -9.52 16.31 -0.76
C LYS A 33 -9.50 14.84 -1.21
N ALA A 34 -9.37 13.90 -0.28
CA ALA A 34 -9.38 12.48 -0.64
C ALA A 34 -10.74 12.04 -1.21
N MET A 35 -11.85 12.53 -0.66
CA MET A 35 -13.19 12.25 -1.18
C MET A 35 -13.34 12.79 -2.61
N GLU A 36 -12.94 14.04 -2.84
CA GLU A 36 -12.99 14.69 -4.17
C GLU A 36 -12.10 13.99 -5.19
N ASP A 37 -10.85 13.74 -4.82
CA ASP A 37 -9.91 13.00 -5.67
C ASP A 37 -10.47 11.61 -6.04
N ILE A 38 -11.19 10.94 -5.13
CA ILE A 38 -11.81 9.64 -5.40
C ILE A 38 -12.97 9.77 -6.39
N ILE A 39 -13.82 10.78 -6.24
CA ILE A 39 -14.96 11.07 -7.12
C ILE A 39 -14.47 11.38 -8.56
N ALA A 40 -13.45 12.24 -8.68
CA ALA A 40 -12.88 12.68 -9.95
C ALA A 40 -11.97 11.62 -10.62
N CYS A 41 -11.56 10.58 -9.89
CA CYS A 41 -10.58 9.63 -10.40
C CYS A 41 -11.07 8.87 -11.64
N ARG A 42 -10.30 8.98 -12.73
CA ARG A 42 -10.59 8.35 -14.04
C ARG A 42 -11.88 8.86 -14.69
N THR A 43 -12.19 10.14 -14.52
CA THR A 43 -13.26 10.85 -15.24
C THR A 43 -12.65 11.90 -16.18
N SER A 44 -13.49 12.51 -17.02
CA SER A 44 -13.11 13.63 -17.88
C SER A 44 -12.59 14.85 -17.12
N GLU A 45 -12.98 15.00 -15.85
CA GLU A 45 -12.59 16.12 -14.98
C GLU A 45 -11.08 16.24 -14.80
N LEU A 46 -10.36 15.10 -14.73
CA LEU A 46 -8.90 15.09 -14.62
C LEU A 46 -8.19 15.13 -15.98
N GLY A 47 -8.94 15.31 -17.06
CA GLY A 47 -8.45 15.15 -18.43
C GLY A 47 -8.11 13.71 -18.78
N GLY A 48 -7.62 13.53 -20.00
CA GLY A 48 -7.24 12.23 -20.53
C GLY A 48 -6.71 12.32 -21.94
N HIS A 49 -6.44 11.18 -22.53
CA HIS A 49 -5.98 11.08 -23.92
C HIS A 49 -6.83 10.05 -24.67
N THR A 50 -7.10 10.37 -25.93
CA THR A 50 -7.69 9.43 -26.88
C THR A 50 -6.57 8.74 -27.64
N LEU A 51 -6.56 7.41 -27.59
CA LEU A 51 -5.74 6.59 -28.46
C LEU A 51 -6.59 6.12 -29.65
N SER A 52 -6.05 6.22 -30.86
CA SER A 52 -6.69 5.76 -32.10
C SER A 52 -5.85 4.65 -32.72
N CYS A 53 -6.49 3.56 -33.12
CA CYS A 53 -5.84 2.47 -33.83
C CYS A 53 -5.49 2.90 -35.25
N ASN A 54 -4.22 2.77 -35.62
CA ASN A 54 -3.72 3.12 -36.95
C ASN A 54 -4.18 2.19 -38.09
N HIS A 55 -4.87 1.07 -37.79
CA HIS A 55 -5.37 0.11 -38.79
C HIS A 55 -6.89 0.15 -38.95
N CYS A 56 -7.65 0.16 -37.86
CA CYS A 56 -9.12 0.07 -37.90
C CYS A 56 -9.84 1.31 -37.37
N GLY A 57 -9.11 2.36 -37.01
CA GLY A 57 -9.67 3.60 -36.46
C GLY A 57 -10.31 3.47 -35.06
N HIS A 58 -10.27 2.29 -34.44
CA HIS A 58 -10.82 2.08 -33.10
C HIS A 58 -10.22 3.04 -32.08
N LYS A 59 -11.07 3.79 -31.37
CA LYS A 59 -10.67 4.77 -30.37
C LYS A 59 -10.84 4.22 -28.95
N VAL A 60 -9.86 4.50 -28.10
CA VAL A 60 -9.87 4.17 -26.67
C VAL A 60 -9.58 5.45 -25.88
N GLN A 61 -10.54 5.87 -25.06
CA GLN A 61 -10.36 7.00 -24.16
C GLN A 61 -9.73 6.53 -22.84
N SER A 62 -8.63 7.16 -22.44
CA SER A 62 -7.95 6.89 -21.18
C SER A 62 -7.91 8.16 -20.33
N TYR A 63 -8.70 8.19 -19.26
CA TYR A 63 -8.71 9.29 -18.30
C TYR A 63 -7.57 9.19 -17.28
N ASN A 64 -7.11 10.36 -16.82
CA ASN A 64 -6.06 10.46 -15.81
C ASN A 64 -6.54 9.96 -14.44
N SER A 65 -5.61 9.42 -13.66
CA SER A 65 -5.87 8.99 -12.29
C SER A 65 -5.58 10.12 -11.31
N CYS A 66 -6.36 10.25 -10.22
CA CYS A 66 -6.11 11.27 -9.20
C CYS A 66 -4.82 11.08 -8.39
N ARG A 67 -4.20 9.88 -8.48
CA ARG A 67 -2.97 9.48 -7.76
C ARG A 67 -3.08 9.52 -6.23
N ASN A 68 -4.27 9.80 -5.67
CA ASN A 68 -4.48 9.81 -4.23
C ASN A 68 -4.22 8.42 -3.61
N ARG A 69 -3.50 8.40 -2.48
CA ARG A 69 -3.13 7.18 -1.76
C ARG A 69 -4.31 6.39 -1.19
N ASN A 70 -5.46 7.02 -1.02
CA ASN A 70 -6.67 6.40 -0.51
C ASN A 70 -7.62 5.96 -1.63
N CYS A 71 -7.31 6.29 -2.89
CA CYS A 71 -8.17 5.96 -4.02
C CYS A 71 -8.08 4.48 -4.41
N PRO A 72 -9.19 3.71 -4.35
CA PRO A 72 -9.20 2.29 -4.68
C PRO A 72 -8.73 1.99 -6.12
N LYS A 73 -9.04 2.88 -7.07
CA LYS A 73 -8.61 2.77 -8.47
C LYS A 73 -7.11 2.98 -8.63
N CYS A 74 -6.53 3.94 -7.91
CA CYS A 74 -5.11 4.28 -8.02
C CYS A 74 -4.19 3.25 -7.34
N GLN A 75 -4.55 2.82 -6.13
CA GLN A 75 -3.71 1.85 -5.38
C GLN A 75 -3.74 0.43 -5.95
N TYR A 76 -4.63 0.16 -6.89
CA TYR A 76 -4.63 -1.08 -7.65
C TYR A 76 -3.33 -1.25 -8.47
N ILE A 77 -2.86 -0.18 -9.11
CA ILE A 77 -1.77 -0.21 -10.10
C ILE A 77 -0.38 -0.39 -9.43
N LYS A 78 -0.21 0.08 -8.19
CA LYS A 78 1.09 0.07 -7.48
C LYS A 78 1.56 -1.30 -6.96
N ARG A 79 0.78 -2.38 -7.10
CA ARG A 79 1.11 -3.70 -6.52
C ARG A 79 2.08 -4.56 -7.33
N MET A 80 2.61 -4.08 -8.45
CA MET A 80 3.44 -4.90 -9.36
C MET A 80 4.91 -4.47 -9.31
N GLN A 81 5.71 -5.09 -8.42
CA GLN A 81 7.13 -5.44 -8.64
C GLN A 81 7.79 -6.10 -7.41
N TRP A 82 8.50 -7.22 -7.62
CA TRP A 82 9.59 -7.71 -6.76
C TRP A 82 10.67 -8.44 -7.59
N VAL A 83 11.87 -8.56 -7.00
CA VAL A 83 13.13 -9.08 -7.54
C VAL A 83 13.66 -10.17 -6.59
N PRO A 84 14.09 -11.35 -7.10
CA PRO A 84 14.47 -12.47 -6.25
C PRO A 84 15.76 -12.26 -5.44
N SER A 85 15.85 -12.91 -4.28
CA SER A 85 17.07 -12.99 -3.45
C SER A 85 17.74 -14.38 -3.56
N ALA A 86 19.00 -14.46 -3.12
CA ALA A 86 19.84 -15.66 -3.25
C ALA A 86 19.48 -16.80 -2.29
N LYS A 87 19.80 -18.03 -2.70
CA LYS A 87 19.37 -19.31 -2.09
C LYS A 87 19.88 -19.60 -0.67
N LYS A 88 20.77 -18.79 -0.09
CA LYS A 88 21.37 -19.01 1.25
C LYS A 88 21.04 -17.91 2.27
N PHE A 89 19.85 -17.34 2.17
CA PHE A 89 19.44 -16.25 3.07
C PHE A 89 18.70 -16.80 4.31
N PHE A 90 19.44 -16.97 5.42
CA PHE A 90 19.08 -16.59 6.82
C PHE A 90 19.32 -17.65 7.93
N VAL A 91 19.50 -17.13 9.16
CA VAL A 91 20.05 -17.75 10.38
C VAL A 91 18.99 -18.58 11.16
N PRO A 92 19.37 -19.71 11.81
CA PRO A 92 18.44 -20.53 12.61
C PRO A 92 17.79 -19.79 13.80
N VAL A 93 16.46 -19.90 13.93
CA VAL A 93 15.62 -19.18 14.92
C VAL A 93 15.97 -19.50 16.38
N LYS A 94 16.41 -20.74 16.66
CA LYS A 94 16.83 -21.15 18.01
C LYS A 94 18.11 -20.45 18.44
N VAL A 95 19.05 -20.29 17.52
CA VAL A 95 20.30 -19.53 17.73
C VAL A 95 19.96 -18.06 17.91
N LEU A 96 19.10 -17.51 17.04
CA LEU A 96 18.65 -16.12 17.13
C LEU A 96 17.99 -15.78 18.46
N SER A 97 17.12 -16.67 18.98
CA SER A 97 16.44 -16.47 20.25
C SER A 97 17.40 -16.41 21.44
N THR A 98 18.42 -17.26 21.41
CA THR A 98 19.45 -17.33 22.47
C THR A 98 20.35 -16.09 22.43
N VAL A 99 20.81 -15.72 21.23
CA VAL A 99 21.68 -14.56 21.01
C VAL A 99 20.95 -13.25 21.31
N PHE A 100 19.71 -13.10 20.86
CA PHE A 100 18.91 -11.89 21.10
C PHE A 100 18.67 -11.65 22.60
N ARG A 101 18.29 -12.69 23.34
CA ARG A 101 18.15 -12.63 24.80
C ARG A 101 19.46 -12.18 25.46
N GLY A 102 20.58 -12.77 25.04
CA GLY A 102 21.92 -12.44 25.54
C GLY A 102 22.27 -10.97 25.35
N ILE A 103 22.16 -10.50 24.11
CA ILE A 103 22.47 -9.11 23.72
C ILE A 103 21.56 -8.13 24.45
N LEU A 104 20.24 -8.34 24.45
CA LEU A 104 19.30 -7.41 25.05
C LEU A 104 19.51 -7.28 26.56
N CYS A 105 19.68 -8.39 27.28
CA CYS A 105 19.95 -8.34 28.72
C CYS A 105 21.28 -7.65 29.03
N ARG A 106 22.31 -7.83 28.20
CA ARG A 106 23.60 -7.12 28.36
C ARG A 106 23.41 -5.61 28.19
N LEU A 107 22.77 -5.18 27.11
CA LEU A 107 22.55 -3.76 26.81
C LEU A 107 21.71 -3.07 27.90
N LEU A 108 20.66 -3.74 28.39
CA LEU A 108 19.84 -3.20 29.48
C LEU A 108 20.65 -3.06 30.78
N GLN A 109 21.49 -4.05 31.11
CA GLN A 109 22.37 -3.99 32.27
C GLN A 109 23.37 -2.81 32.17
N GLU A 110 23.95 -2.60 31.00
CA GLU A 110 24.87 -1.48 30.72
C GLU A 110 24.15 -0.12 30.87
N SER A 111 22.95 0.03 30.31
CA SER A 111 22.17 1.28 30.42
C SER A 111 21.70 1.57 31.85
N VAL A 112 21.36 0.54 32.64
CA VAL A 112 21.05 0.71 34.08
C VAL A 112 22.29 1.17 34.84
N PHE A 113 23.45 0.55 34.60
CA PHE A 113 24.72 0.97 35.22
C PHE A 113 25.09 2.42 34.88
N ARG A 114 24.85 2.83 33.62
CA ARG A 114 25.05 4.20 33.15
C ARG A 114 23.98 5.19 33.62
N LYS A 115 22.98 4.74 34.38
CA LYS A 115 21.83 5.55 34.85
C LYS A 115 20.99 6.14 33.72
N GLU A 116 21.04 5.56 32.52
CA GLU A 116 20.20 5.92 31.37
C GLU A 116 18.76 5.37 31.54
N ILE A 117 18.64 4.27 32.29
CA ILE A 117 17.36 3.63 32.63
C ILE A 117 17.27 3.54 34.15
N LYS A 118 16.23 4.14 34.73
CA LYS A 118 15.89 3.96 36.14
C LYS A 118 15.13 2.65 36.32
N LEU A 119 15.56 1.82 37.26
CA LEU A 119 14.79 0.64 37.67
C LEU A 119 13.56 1.05 38.50
N PRO A 120 12.50 0.23 38.50
CA PRO A 120 11.41 0.37 39.46
C PRO A 120 11.93 0.40 40.90
N ASP A 121 11.27 1.17 41.78
CA ASP A 121 11.74 1.40 43.15
C ASP A 121 11.77 0.11 44.00
N ASP A 122 11.02 -0.91 43.62
CA ASP A 122 10.99 -2.25 44.25
C ASP A 122 12.10 -3.20 43.75
N THR A 123 12.94 -2.73 42.82
CA THR A 123 13.95 -3.57 42.16
C THR A 123 15.35 -2.98 42.36
N PRO A 124 16.12 -3.47 43.35
CA PRO A 124 17.41 -2.88 43.73
C PRO A 124 18.51 -3.09 42.68
N ASP A 125 18.42 -4.17 41.89
CA ASP A 125 19.40 -4.49 40.85
C ASP A 125 18.76 -5.10 39.60
N PHE A 126 19.50 -5.03 38.50
CA PHE A 126 19.08 -5.68 37.25
C PHE A 126 19.32 -7.20 37.26
N GLN A 127 20.07 -7.76 38.22
CA GLN A 127 20.37 -9.21 38.25
C GLN A 127 19.11 -10.03 38.48
N THR A 128 18.23 -9.54 39.35
CA THR A 128 16.94 -10.20 39.62
C THR A 128 16.06 -10.25 38.36
N ILE A 129 16.04 -9.16 37.57
CA ILE A 129 15.33 -9.12 36.28
C ILE A 129 16.00 -10.04 35.27
N LYS A 130 17.34 -10.02 35.19
CA LYS A 130 18.13 -10.85 34.28
C LYS A 130 17.89 -12.34 34.55
N ALA A 131 17.88 -12.78 35.81
CA ALA A 131 17.58 -14.15 36.18
C ALA A 131 16.17 -14.56 35.71
N LYS A 132 15.15 -13.73 35.95
CA LYS A 132 13.77 -13.94 35.46
C LYS A 132 13.69 -14.03 33.94
N CYS A 133 14.48 -13.22 33.22
CA CYS A 133 14.57 -13.26 31.77
C CYS A 133 15.21 -14.57 31.26
N TYR A 134 16.29 -15.04 31.88
CA TYR A 134 17.00 -16.25 31.46
C TYR A 134 16.28 -17.55 31.84
N ALA A 135 15.48 -17.54 32.91
CA ALA A 135 14.64 -18.66 33.33
C ALA A 135 13.53 -18.98 32.30
N LYS A 136 13.11 -17.99 31.50
CA LYS A 136 12.14 -18.21 30.42
C LYS A 136 12.85 -18.61 29.13
N LYS A 137 12.27 -19.56 28.40
CA LYS A 137 12.64 -19.79 27.00
C LYS A 137 12.09 -18.64 26.18
N TRP A 138 12.98 -17.87 25.58
CA TRP A 138 12.59 -16.78 24.69
C TRP A 138 12.25 -17.38 23.34
N VAL A 139 11.08 -16.99 22.83
CA VAL A 139 10.69 -17.28 21.45
C VAL A 139 10.86 -15.98 20.70
N VAL A 140 11.92 -15.88 19.91
CA VAL A 140 11.92 -14.89 18.83
C VAL A 140 10.99 -15.46 17.77
N TYR A 141 9.80 -14.87 17.67
CA TYR A 141 8.84 -15.19 16.62
C TYR A 141 9.37 -14.67 15.29
N ALA A 142 10.29 -15.44 14.72
CA ALA A 142 10.66 -15.36 13.33
C ALA A 142 9.67 -16.22 12.57
N GLU A 143 8.55 -15.62 12.16
CA GLU A 143 7.61 -16.26 11.24
C GLU A 143 8.39 -16.70 10.00
N LYS A 144 8.00 -17.86 9.42
CA LYS A 144 8.54 -18.25 8.10
C LYS A 144 8.46 -17.00 7.24
N PRO A 145 9.54 -16.59 6.53
CA PRO A 145 9.33 -15.67 5.43
C PRO A 145 8.23 -16.32 4.62
N PHE A 146 7.18 -15.55 4.35
CA PHE A 146 6.00 -16.02 3.66
C PHE A 146 6.42 -17.03 2.59
N ALA A 147 5.66 -18.12 2.42
CA ALA A 147 6.09 -19.29 1.62
C ALA A 147 6.73 -18.96 0.26
N SER A 148 6.46 -17.76 -0.29
CA SER A 148 7.40 -17.04 -1.14
C SER A 148 7.56 -15.57 -0.71
N PRO A 149 8.68 -14.90 -1.04
CA PRO A 149 8.81 -13.45 -0.95
C PRO A 149 7.62 -12.70 -1.60
N ASP A 150 6.98 -13.26 -2.62
CA ASP A 150 5.76 -12.70 -3.21
C ASP A 150 4.61 -12.64 -2.22
N ASN A 151 4.46 -13.65 -1.36
CA ASN A 151 3.45 -13.64 -0.32
C ASN A 151 3.77 -12.59 0.77
N LEU A 152 5.05 -12.35 1.07
CA LEU A 152 5.50 -11.32 2.02
C LEU A 152 5.27 -9.93 1.45
N VAL A 153 5.66 -9.69 0.20
CA VAL A 153 5.46 -8.43 -0.49
C VAL A 153 3.97 -8.18 -0.73
N ARG A 154 3.20 -9.21 -1.08
CA ARG A 154 1.74 -9.10 -1.19
C ARG A 154 1.10 -8.81 0.16
N TYR A 155 1.61 -9.39 1.25
CA TYR A 155 1.18 -9.07 2.59
C TYR A 155 1.56 -7.64 2.95
N LEU A 156 2.84 -7.28 3.00
CA LEU A 156 3.30 -5.93 3.34
C LEU A 156 2.71 -4.86 2.42
N GLY A 157 2.73 -5.05 1.11
CA GLY A 157 2.10 -4.18 0.12
C GLY A 157 0.61 -3.98 0.35
N ASN A 158 -0.08 -5.03 0.81
CA ASN A 158 -1.45 -4.90 1.29
C ASN A 158 -1.52 -4.02 2.54
N TYR A 159 -0.67 -4.17 3.56
CA TYR A 159 -0.74 -3.30 4.75
C TYR A 159 -0.35 -1.85 4.46
N THR A 160 0.66 -1.63 3.62
CA THR A 160 1.20 -0.30 3.31
C THR A 160 0.29 0.47 2.35
N HIS A 161 -0.16 -0.16 1.26
CA HIS A 161 -0.94 0.48 0.20
C HIS A 161 -2.43 0.16 0.19
N ARG A 162 -2.97 -0.60 1.16
CA ARG A 162 -4.44 -0.79 1.24
C ARG A 162 -5.17 0.52 1.45
N VAL A 163 -6.11 0.76 0.56
CA VAL A 163 -7.28 1.59 0.82
C VAL A 163 -8.20 0.88 1.83
N ALA A 164 -9.09 1.63 2.47
CA ALA A 164 -10.07 1.09 3.44
C ALA A 164 -10.74 -0.20 2.91
N ILE A 165 -11.35 -0.07 1.72
CA ILE A 165 -11.99 -1.15 1.01
C ILE A 165 -11.87 -0.93 -0.50
N SER A 166 -11.86 -2.00 -1.28
CA SER A 166 -11.63 -1.99 -2.72
C SER A 166 -12.94 -2.14 -3.49
N ASN A 167 -13.06 -1.54 -4.68
CA ASN A 167 -14.28 -1.61 -5.50
C ASN A 167 -14.77 -3.05 -5.75
N HIS A 168 -13.89 -4.01 -5.99
CA HIS A 168 -14.29 -5.42 -6.21
C HIS A 168 -14.97 -6.10 -4.99
N ARG A 169 -14.92 -5.46 -3.81
CA ARG A 169 -15.62 -5.96 -2.62
C ARG A 169 -17.04 -5.40 -2.53
N MET A 170 -17.40 -4.39 -3.31
CA MET A 170 -18.76 -3.86 -3.37
C MET A 170 -19.65 -4.89 -4.05
N VAL A 171 -20.74 -5.25 -3.39
CA VAL A 171 -21.72 -6.24 -3.86
C VAL A 171 -23.00 -5.56 -4.31
N GLY A 172 -23.43 -4.52 -3.58
CA GLY A 172 -24.67 -3.79 -3.86
C GLY A 172 -24.65 -2.38 -3.31
N TYR A 173 -25.38 -1.49 -3.98
CA TYR A 173 -25.71 -0.15 -3.52
C TYR A 173 -27.16 0.15 -3.93
N LYS A 174 -28.08 0.13 -2.96
CA LYS A 174 -29.52 0.33 -3.17
C LYS A 174 -30.18 0.75 -1.86
N ASP A 175 -31.32 1.43 -1.92
CA ASP A 175 -32.14 1.78 -0.77
C ASP A 175 -31.33 2.46 0.37
N ASP A 176 -30.43 3.36 -0.02
CA ASP A 176 -29.46 4.05 0.86
C ASP A 176 -28.57 3.12 1.71
N LYS A 177 -28.28 1.93 1.18
CA LYS A 177 -27.46 0.91 1.85
C LYS A 177 -26.36 0.40 0.95
N VAL A 178 -25.16 0.30 1.52
CA VAL A 178 -23.97 -0.25 0.88
C VAL A 178 -23.74 -1.67 1.37
N THR A 179 -23.76 -2.63 0.45
CA THR A 179 -23.47 -4.05 0.73
C THR A 179 -22.09 -4.41 0.18
N PHE A 180 -21.23 -4.99 1.02
CA PHE A 180 -19.89 -5.39 0.62
C PHE A 180 -19.44 -6.69 1.26
N SER A 181 -18.53 -7.39 0.57
CA SER A 181 -17.92 -8.62 1.05
C SER A 181 -16.67 -8.37 1.88
N TYR A 182 -16.53 -9.12 2.97
CA TYR A 182 -15.37 -9.13 3.85
C TYR A 182 -14.94 -10.56 4.18
N ARG A 183 -13.72 -10.71 4.69
CA ARG A 183 -13.18 -11.98 5.14
C ARG A 183 -13.33 -12.06 6.65
N ASP A 184 -14.09 -13.03 7.13
CA ASP A 184 -14.26 -13.27 8.56
C ASP A 184 -13.12 -14.16 9.07
N ASN A 185 -12.10 -13.53 9.65
CA ASN A 185 -10.94 -14.25 10.17
C ASN A 185 -11.26 -15.11 11.41
N LYS A 186 -12.35 -14.82 12.14
CA LYS A 186 -12.79 -15.65 13.28
C LYS A 186 -13.42 -16.96 12.78
N ALA A 187 -14.07 -16.92 11.62
CA ALA A 187 -14.64 -18.09 10.96
C ALA A 187 -13.70 -18.70 9.89
N GLY A 188 -12.41 -18.86 10.21
CA GLY A 188 -11.44 -19.51 9.31
C GLY A 188 -11.16 -18.75 8.00
N GLY A 189 -11.58 -17.49 7.91
CA GLY A 189 -11.41 -16.67 6.71
C GLY A 189 -12.48 -16.88 5.64
N ALA A 190 -13.67 -17.36 6.02
CA ALA A 190 -14.83 -17.43 5.12
C ALA A 190 -15.20 -16.03 4.59
N ARG A 191 -15.67 -15.95 3.32
CA ARG A 191 -16.20 -14.71 2.76
C ARG A 191 -17.64 -14.54 3.24
N LYS A 192 -17.91 -13.41 3.89
CA LYS A 192 -19.25 -12.99 4.31
C LYS A 192 -19.57 -11.62 3.70
N THR A 193 -20.85 -11.28 3.68
CA THR A 193 -21.33 -9.94 3.29
C THR A 193 -21.81 -9.20 4.52
N MET A 194 -21.66 -7.88 4.51
CA MET A 194 -22.37 -7.00 5.44
C MET A 194 -23.01 -5.85 4.67
N THR A 195 -24.05 -5.29 5.26
CA THR A 195 -24.75 -4.12 4.75
C THR A 195 -24.71 -3.04 5.81
N LEU A 196 -24.40 -1.81 5.40
CA LEU A 196 -24.41 -0.63 6.25
C LEU A 196 -25.24 0.46 5.59
N GLU A 197 -25.82 1.36 6.40
CA GLU A 197 -26.32 2.64 5.91
C GLU A 197 -25.19 3.41 5.21
N THR A 198 -25.51 4.11 4.12
CA THR A 198 -24.48 4.76 3.29
C THR A 198 -23.64 5.75 4.07
N MET A 199 -24.29 6.56 4.91
CA MET A 199 -23.61 7.56 5.74
C MET A 199 -22.60 6.91 6.70
N GLU A 200 -22.98 5.79 7.32
CA GLU A 200 -22.08 5.04 8.21
C GLU A 200 -20.93 4.39 7.43
N PHE A 201 -21.19 3.90 6.22
CA PHE A 201 -20.13 3.40 5.33
C PHE A 201 -19.11 4.50 4.99
N ILE A 202 -19.57 5.70 4.61
CA ILE A 202 -18.71 6.84 4.28
C ILE A 202 -17.91 7.27 5.52
N ARG A 203 -18.57 7.40 6.68
CA ARG A 203 -17.91 7.74 7.95
C ARG A 203 -16.79 6.76 8.30
N ARG A 204 -17.03 5.45 8.18
CA ARG A 204 -16.01 4.42 8.40
C ARG A 204 -14.89 4.49 7.36
N PHE A 205 -15.21 4.75 6.09
CA PHE A 205 -14.18 4.92 5.07
C PHE A 205 -13.26 6.10 5.41
N MET A 206 -13.83 7.25 5.79
CA MET A 206 -13.07 8.47 6.08
C MET A 206 -12.14 8.34 7.29
N GLN A 207 -12.40 7.43 8.23
CA GLN A 207 -11.47 7.11 9.33
C GLN A 207 -10.15 6.50 8.83
N HIS A 208 -10.12 5.91 7.64
CA HIS A 208 -8.90 5.40 7.03
C HIS A 208 -8.10 6.47 6.27
N VAL A 209 -8.70 7.65 6.05
CA VAL A 209 -8.01 8.82 5.53
C VAL A 209 -7.47 9.61 6.71
N LEU A 210 -6.22 9.33 7.04
CA LEU A 210 -5.55 9.94 8.18
C LEU A 210 -5.42 11.48 8.00
N PRO A 211 -5.72 12.28 9.04
CA PRO A 211 -5.49 13.72 9.04
C PRO A 211 -4.02 14.09 8.81
N CYS A 212 -3.77 15.37 8.54
CA CYS A 212 -2.41 15.90 8.46
C CYS A 212 -1.62 15.59 9.74
N GLY A 213 -0.33 15.30 9.61
CA GLY A 213 0.54 14.87 10.72
C GLY A 213 0.47 13.38 11.07
N PHE A 214 -0.58 12.65 10.66
CA PHE A 214 -0.69 11.22 10.89
C PHE A 214 -0.17 10.41 9.69
N SER A 215 0.77 9.50 9.96
CA SER A 215 1.36 8.62 8.95
C SER A 215 0.88 7.19 9.14
N LYS A 216 0.44 6.55 8.04
CA LYS A 216 0.01 5.14 8.06
C LYS A 216 1.16 4.17 8.31
N ILE A 217 2.36 4.56 7.85
CA ILE A 217 3.61 3.83 8.05
C ILE A 217 4.60 4.82 8.64
N ARG A 218 5.18 4.47 9.79
CA ARG A 218 6.28 5.23 10.38
C ARG A 218 7.57 4.49 10.12
N TYR A 219 8.57 5.20 9.60
CA TYR A 219 9.88 4.63 9.35
C TYR A 219 10.78 4.83 10.57
N PHE A 220 11.49 3.78 10.98
CA PHE A 220 12.40 3.80 12.11
C PHE A 220 13.80 3.32 11.72
N GLY A 221 14.78 3.56 12.59
CA GLY A 221 16.16 3.13 12.40
C GLY A 221 16.79 3.72 11.15
N PHE A 222 17.44 2.88 10.34
CA PHE A 222 18.14 3.33 9.12
C PHE A 222 17.18 3.79 8.00
N MET A 223 15.89 3.46 8.08
CA MET A 223 14.87 3.92 7.13
C MET A 223 14.18 5.23 7.56
N ALA A 224 14.43 5.72 8.78
CA ALA A 224 13.85 6.96 9.27
C ALA A 224 14.23 8.13 8.34
N ILE A 225 13.26 8.93 7.90
CA ILE A 225 13.43 9.95 6.84
C ILE A 225 14.66 10.83 7.09
N CYS A 226 14.82 11.35 8.30
CA CYS A 226 15.92 12.23 8.70
C CYS A 226 17.31 11.56 8.72
N LYS A 227 17.37 10.24 8.85
CA LYS A 227 18.63 9.46 8.89
C LYS A 227 18.80 8.56 7.67
N ARG A 228 17.82 8.53 6.76
CA ARG A 228 17.75 7.57 5.66
C ARG A 228 18.97 7.64 4.76
N LYS A 229 19.35 8.84 4.31
CA LYS A 229 20.49 9.03 3.40
C LYS A 229 21.80 8.55 4.05
N THR A 230 22.09 9.02 5.26
CA THR A 230 23.35 8.70 5.96
C THR A 230 23.42 7.23 6.37
N LYS A 231 22.34 6.67 6.91
CA LYS A 231 22.32 5.27 7.35
C LYS A 231 22.24 4.28 6.18
N LEU A 232 21.58 4.61 5.06
CA LEU A 232 21.62 3.76 3.86
C LEU A 232 23.02 3.70 3.27
N ASN A 233 23.72 4.83 3.18
CA ASN A 233 25.11 4.84 2.69
C ASN A 233 26.02 3.97 3.56
N LEU A 234 25.86 4.03 4.88
CA LEU A 234 26.56 3.15 5.81
C LEU A 234 26.17 1.67 5.60
N CYS A 235 24.90 1.37 5.33
CA CYS A 235 24.50 0.01 4.99
C CYS A 235 25.17 -0.47 3.70
N TYR A 236 25.25 0.38 2.67
CA TYR A 236 25.92 0.04 1.41
C TYR A 236 27.42 -0.15 1.56
N SER A 237 28.10 0.62 2.41
CA SER A 237 29.54 0.44 2.65
C SER A 237 29.85 -0.84 3.47
N LEU A 238 28.94 -1.23 4.37
CA LEU A 238 29.13 -2.40 5.23
C LEU A 238 28.68 -3.72 4.59
N LEU A 239 27.75 -3.66 3.64
CA LEU A 239 27.24 -4.85 2.95
C LEU A 239 27.97 -5.01 1.60
N PRO A 240 28.68 -6.12 1.36
CA PRO A 240 29.34 -6.40 0.08
C PRO A 240 28.29 -6.84 -0.94
N THR A 241 27.35 -5.95 -1.27
CA THR A 241 26.26 -6.21 -2.20
C THR A 241 26.50 -5.41 -3.46
N PRO A 242 26.60 -6.06 -4.64
CA PRO A 242 26.60 -5.32 -5.89
C PRO A 242 25.32 -4.49 -5.98
N THR A 243 25.47 -3.26 -6.44
CA THR A 243 24.36 -2.31 -6.64
C THR A 243 23.31 -2.98 -7.51
N TYR A 244 22.16 -3.32 -6.91
CA TYR A 244 21.09 -3.96 -7.65
C TYR A 244 20.40 -2.91 -8.54
N PHE A 245 20.69 -2.93 -9.84
CA PHE A 245 19.87 -2.23 -10.82
C PHE A 245 18.65 -3.10 -11.15
N SER A 246 17.46 -2.50 -11.03
CA SER A 246 16.24 -3.18 -11.49
C SER A 246 16.39 -3.54 -12.97
N ARG A 247 15.97 -4.75 -13.34
CA ARG A 247 15.83 -5.19 -14.74
C ARG A 247 14.91 -4.30 -15.59
N LEU A 248 14.22 -3.35 -14.96
CA LEU A 248 13.28 -2.42 -15.58
C LEU A 248 13.82 -0.98 -15.60
N THR A 249 15.00 -0.73 -15.04
CA THR A 249 15.65 0.58 -15.09
C THR A 249 15.94 0.94 -16.55
N GLY A 250 15.53 2.14 -16.97
CA GLY A 250 15.72 2.64 -18.33
C GLY A 250 14.63 2.23 -19.33
N LEU A 251 13.69 1.34 -18.94
CA LEU A 251 12.56 0.97 -19.79
C LEU A 251 11.42 2.00 -19.73
N LEU A 252 10.75 2.19 -20.86
CA LEU A 252 9.51 2.96 -20.97
C LEU A 252 8.38 2.26 -20.22
N ALA A 253 7.42 3.03 -19.72
CA ALA A 253 6.29 2.50 -18.95
C ALA A 253 5.50 1.41 -19.71
N MET A 254 5.41 1.51 -21.03
CA MET A 254 4.71 0.53 -21.88
C MET A 254 5.48 -0.79 -22.00
N GLU A 255 6.81 -0.74 -22.08
CA GLU A 255 7.68 -1.92 -22.08
C GLU A 255 7.61 -2.64 -20.74
N VAL A 256 7.61 -1.87 -19.65
CA VAL A 256 7.40 -2.40 -18.30
C VAL A 256 6.03 -3.09 -18.20
N LEU A 257 4.96 -2.46 -18.70
CA LEU A 257 3.62 -3.05 -18.71
C LEU A 257 3.56 -4.33 -19.55
N GLN A 258 4.25 -4.39 -20.68
CA GLN A 258 4.33 -5.57 -21.53
C GLN A 258 5.02 -6.73 -20.82
N ILE A 259 6.18 -6.48 -20.21
CA ILE A 259 6.93 -7.48 -19.44
C ILE A 259 6.07 -8.02 -18.28
N ILE A 260 5.36 -7.14 -17.58
CA ILE A 260 4.57 -7.51 -16.40
C ILE A 260 3.30 -8.26 -16.79
N SER A 261 2.59 -7.81 -17.82
CA SER A 261 1.29 -8.36 -18.18
C SER A 261 1.36 -9.53 -19.17
N GLY A 262 2.52 -9.73 -19.81
CA GLY A 262 2.69 -10.65 -20.94
C GLY A 262 1.92 -10.24 -22.19
N LYS A 263 1.34 -9.04 -22.21
CA LYS A 263 0.52 -8.50 -23.30
C LYS A 263 1.10 -7.17 -23.74
N ASP A 264 1.23 -6.97 -25.04
CA ASP A 264 1.58 -5.65 -25.57
C ASP A 264 0.40 -4.68 -25.38
N PRO A 265 0.51 -3.66 -24.51
CA PRO A 265 -0.58 -2.74 -24.21
C PRO A 265 -0.90 -1.76 -25.36
N ILE A 266 -0.05 -1.66 -26.39
CA ILE A 266 -0.35 -0.82 -27.57
C ILE A 266 -1.04 -1.59 -28.69
N ILE A 267 -1.16 -2.92 -28.63
CA ILE A 267 -1.91 -3.68 -29.65
C ILE A 267 -3.41 -3.39 -29.49
N CYS A 268 -4.05 -3.08 -30.62
CA CYS A 268 -5.49 -2.80 -30.66
C CYS A 268 -6.30 -4.04 -30.28
N ALA A 269 -7.08 -3.95 -29.20
CA ALA A 269 -7.95 -5.04 -28.74
C ALA A 269 -9.04 -5.44 -29.76
N LYS A 270 -9.45 -4.52 -30.66
CA LYS A 270 -10.50 -4.76 -31.66
C LYS A 270 -10.01 -5.57 -32.86
N CYS A 271 -8.93 -5.12 -33.52
CA CYS A 271 -8.44 -5.76 -34.75
C CYS A 271 -7.24 -6.68 -34.53
N LYS A 272 -6.56 -6.60 -33.37
CA LYS A 272 -5.34 -7.34 -33.02
C LYS A 272 -4.15 -7.16 -33.99
N LYS A 273 -4.27 -6.29 -35.00
CA LYS A 273 -3.26 -6.00 -36.04
C LYS A 273 -2.61 -4.63 -35.87
N GLY A 274 -3.43 -3.59 -35.65
CA GLY A 274 -2.97 -2.21 -35.52
C GLY A 274 -2.48 -1.84 -34.11
N LYS A 275 -1.74 -0.74 -34.03
CA LYS A 275 -1.25 -0.14 -32.78
C LYS A 275 -2.10 1.07 -32.40
N LEU A 276 -2.30 1.25 -31.10
CA LEU A 276 -2.94 2.41 -30.51
C LEU A 276 -1.95 3.59 -30.45
N MET A 277 -2.26 4.65 -31.17
CA MET A 277 -1.46 5.88 -31.27
C MET A 277 -2.21 7.04 -30.62
N VAL A 278 -1.51 8.00 -30.00
CA VAL A 278 -2.15 9.21 -29.47
C VAL A 278 -2.74 10.00 -30.64
N SER A 279 -4.03 10.33 -30.56
CA SER A 279 -4.69 11.15 -31.58
C SER A 279 -4.15 12.59 -31.53
N PRO A 280 -3.65 13.17 -32.63
CA PRO A 280 -3.07 14.52 -32.66
C PRO A 280 -4.02 15.64 -32.17
N ALA A 281 -5.32 15.41 -32.26
CA ALA A 281 -6.37 16.39 -31.92
C ALA A 281 -6.59 16.62 -30.41
N CYS A 282 -5.82 16.00 -29.51
CA CYS A 282 -6.09 16.00 -28.06
C CYS A 282 -5.09 16.82 -27.22
N ASN A 283 -4.34 17.75 -27.83
CA ASN A 283 -3.36 18.59 -27.13
C ASN A 283 -3.90 19.93 -26.62
N VAL A 284 -5.22 20.17 -26.65
CA VAL A 284 -5.79 21.43 -26.14
C VAL A 284 -6.79 21.16 -25.02
N LEU A 285 -6.27 20.95 -23.81
CA LEU A 285 -6.92 21.46 -22.61
C LEU A 285 -5.81 22.10 -21.78
N HIS A 286 -5.76 23.43 -21.82
CA HIS A 286 -4.92 24.24 -20.95
C HIS A 286 -5.11 23.78 -19.50
N MET A 287 -4.07 23.19 -18.92
CA MET A 287 -3.92 23.10 -17.48
C MET A 287 -2.92 24.18 -17.10
N GLU A 288 -3.41 25.31 -16.58
CA GLU A 288 -2.55 26.17 -15.79
C GLU A 288 -2.18 25.42 -14.49
N PRO A 289 -0.90 25.40 -14.10
CA PRO A 289 -0.49 24.82 -12.83
C PRO A 289 -0.96 25.71 -11.68
N GLY A 290 -1.93 25.24 -10.91
CA GLY A 290 -2.22 25.73 -9.56
C GLY A 290 -1.36 25.03 -8.50
#